data_AF-A0AAD7X449-F1
#
_entry.id   AF-A0AAD7X449-F1
#
_cell.length_a   1.000
_cell.length_b   1.000
_cell.length_c   1.000
_cell.angle_alpha   90.00
_cell.angle_beta   90.00
_cell.angle_gamma   90.00
#
_symmetry.space_group_name_H-M   'P 1'
#
loop_
_entity.id
_entity.type
_entity.pdbx_description
1 polymer ?
#
loop_
_entity_poly.entity_id
_entity_poly.type
_entity_poly.pdbx_seq_one_letter_code
_entity_poly.pdbx_strand_id
1 'polypeptide(L)'
;MADNPLPTPLVYASSEQSSPSKIGSWVSADPGKLGDPLKRNAPLDRQLAVWDNMNRSTLVDLDVFEDEILWPQHKGPFPEPTERAKRIATNEIQALFYPDGTTSAKNVSEDAIAQMIVQRVINRVGLPNKHKASLSQSKTSLTDDSQSKVDAAIYPDDKLPMDGRPDWTHMRLFIEFKKGGTCNDPFDDDAADGQAESWAESRKKIRGQLLWYMRDVFLYQHRTGLYSLLINGPEFRAMRWDRSGVLVTRATNYAQDPVSLLRILWAFALLELPEQGSDPTAILLSPDSAEYKRMDIWAKENEALDLPYEHRSDLSQFLPPSTLTDATAENNQSPGPSRPAPSTRSKANQPTKPVFKFIRDKFRKSLVAGWPRYKLRIGPEGREFLVGKPDFPGSSMFGRGTRGYVALDVLTGELVWVKDSWRPFYVGVEPEGEYLRVMTADPENRLIVPTVITHGDVGGQCTFASTFTAPGEDEDDAESEPAGIEETGPAHSDSPVDPPQTAGVKRRYEEDAPMEAPDATEGSSITTKPGLRHLIHYRIAVAEVCLKLENFQYGAQLLRLIEHCITSKSNLSTFL
;
A
#
# COMPACT_ATOMS: atom_id res chain seq x y z
N MET A 1 41.63 10.09 -12.97
CA MET A 1 40.57 9.06 -12.89
C MET A 1 39.37 9.73 -12.23
N ALA A 2 38.59 10.59 -12.88
CA ALA A 2 38.23 10.67 -14.30
C ALA A 2 37.49 9.42 -14.80
N ASP A 3 36.22 9.65 -15.12
CA ASP A 3 35.33 8.95 -16.06
C ASP A 3 34.99 7.47 -15.81
N ASN A 4 33.91 7.27 -15.04
CA ASN A 4 32.91 6.26 -15.35
C ASN A 4 31.54 6.97 -15.44
N PRO A 5 30.86 6.96 -16.59
CA PRO A 5 29.52 7.53 -16.69
C PRO A 5 28.51 6.71 -15.88
N LEU A 6 27.48 7.39 -15.34
CA LEU A 6 26.32 6.71 -14.77
C LEU A 6 25.69 5.79 -15.83
N PRO A 7 25.29 4.55 -15.48
CA PRO A 7 24.71 3.62 -16.45
C PRO A 7 23.43 4.22 -17.05
N THR A 8 23.45 4.42 -18.37
CA THR A 8 22.28 4.85 -19.13
C THR A 8 21.16 3.82 -18.94
N PRO A 9 19.94 4.24 -18.54
CA PRO A 9 18.84 3.29 -18.39
C PRO A 9 18.52 2.63 -19.73
N LEU A 10 18.39 1.31 -19.71
CA LEU A 10 17.90 0.52 -20.85
C LEU A 10 16.50 1.00 -21.23
N VAL A 11 16.40 1.74 -22.33
CA VAL A 11 15.12 2.12 -22.94
C VAL A 11 14.49 0.86 -23.52
N TYR A 12 13.55 0.29 -22.77
CA TYR A 12 12.77 -0.86 -23.23
C TYR A 12 11.68 -0.39 -24.21
N ALA A 13 12.05 -0.25 -25.48
CA ALA A 13 11.11 0.05 -26.55
C ALA A 13 10.34 -1.23 -26.94
N SER A 14 9.27 -1.56 -26.20
CA SER A 14 8.30 -2.58 -26.60
C SER A 14 7.08 -1.93 -27.24
N SER A 15 7.02 -1.89 -28.58
CA SER A 15 5.86 -1.42 -29.35
C SER A 15 4.76 -2.47 -29.49
N GLU A 16 4.81 -3.57 -28.73
CA GLU A 16 3.88 -4.69 -28.83
C GLU A 16 3.09 -4.89 -27.54
N GLN A 17 1.80 -4.50 -27.59
CA GLN A 17 0.81 -4.90 -26.60
C GLN A 17 0.48 -6.40 -26.80
N SER A 18 1.12 -7.27 -26.03
CA SER A 18 0.79 -8.70 -26.02
C SER A 18 0.25 -9.16 -24.66
N SER A 19 -1.06 -9.03 -24.47
CA SER A 19 -1.81 -9.98 -23.62
C SER A 19 -2.95 -10.58 -24.43
N PRO A 20 -2.97 -11.91 -24.66
CA PRO A 20 -4.10 -12.56 -25.31
C PRO A 20 -5.32 -12.62 -24.37
N SER A 21 -6.46 -13.05 -24.93
CA SER A 21 -7.79 -13.21 -24.30
C SER A 21 -8.47 -11.94 -23.79
N LYS A 22 -9.36 -11.38 -24.62
CA LYS A 22 -10.56 -10.67 -24.14
C LYS A 22 -11.47 -11.71 -23.46
N ILE A 23 -11.56 -11.70 -22.13
CA ILE A 23 -12.48 -12.57 -21.40
C ILE A 23 -13.88 -11.93 -21.39
N GLY A 24 -14.90 -12.75 -21.63
CA GLY A 24 -16.29 -12.34 -21.86
C GLY A 24 -17.02 -11.82 -20.62
N SER A 25 -18.22 -11.28 -20.86
CA SER A 25 -19.03 -10.60 -19.86
C SER A 25 -19.60 -11.54 -18.78
N TRP A 26 -19.36 -11.20 -17.51
CA TRP A 26 -20.13 -11.71 -16.38
C TRP A 26 -21.36 -10.82 -16.11
N VAL A 27 -22.44 -11.42 -15.60
CA VAL A 27 -23.70 -10.75 -15.24
C VAL A 27 -23.68 -10.47 -13.73
N SER A 28 -23.98 -9.22 -13.35
CA SER A 28 -23.81 -8.71 -11.99
C SER A 28 -25.16 -8.39 -11.34
N ALA A 29 -25.70 -9.31 -10.54
CA ALA A 29 -26.74 -9.05 -9.56
C ALA A 29 -26.86 -10.19 -8.53
N ASP A 30 -26.64 -9.90 -7.25
CA ASP A 30 -27.14 -10.66 -6.11
C ASP A 30 -27.49 -9.62 -5.00
N PRO A 31 -28.75 -9.53 -4.52
CA PRO A 31 -29.16 -8.57 -3.49
C PRO A 31 -28.45 -8.71 -2.13
N GLY A 32 -27.62 -9.73 -1.91
CA GLY A 32 -27.12 -10.10 -0.58
C GLY A 32 -25.90 -9.34 -0.01
N LYS A 33 -25.19 -8.47 -0.76
CA LYS A 33 -23.92 -7.85 -0.27
C LYS A 33 -23.65 -6.42 -0.76
N LEU A 34 -23.94 -5.43 0.11
CA LEU A 34 -23.36 -4.08 0.12
C LEU A 34 -23.46 -3.25 -1.19
N GLY A 35 -24.57 -3.35 -1.91
CA GLY A 35 -25.10 -2.26 -2.76
C GLY A 35 -24.43 -2.01 -4.12
N ASP A 36 -23.11 -1.88 -4.18
CA ASP A 36 -22.40 -1.23 -5.30
C ASP A 36 -22.45 -1.99 -6.65
N PRO A 37 -23.12 -1.45 -7.70
CA PRO A 37 -23.06 -1.99 -9.04
C PRO A 37 -21.84 -1.45 -9.82
N LEU A 38 -20.91 -2.33 -10.21
CA LEU A 38 -19.80 -1.96 -11.09
C LEU A 38 -20.18 -2.04 -12.58
N LYS A 39 -19.80 -1.01 -13.35
CA LYS A 39 -20.01 -0.95 -14.81
C LYS A 39 -19.33 -2.14 -15.52
N ARG A 40 -20.03 -2.71 -16.51
CA ARG A 40 -19.48 -3.64 -17.51
C ARG A 40 -18.15 -3.10 -18.05
N ASN A 41 -17.09 -3.91 -17.98
CA ASN A 41 -15.74 -3.65 -18.49
C ASN A 41 -14.80 -2.79 -17.61
N ALA A 42 -14.84 -2.92 -16.28
CA ALA A 42 -13.73 -2.46 -15.44
C ALA A 42 -12.40 -3.13 -15.89
N PRO A 43 -11.37 -2.38 -16.34
CA PRO A 43 -10.18 -3.01 -16.92
C PRO A 43 -9.38 -3.79 -15.87
N LEU A 44 -9.28 -5.10 -16.08
CA LEU A 44 -8.43 -6.02 -15.32
C LEU A 44 -6.94 -5.87 -15.71
N ASP A 45 -6.49 -4.62 -15.79
CA ASP A 45 -5.19 -4.28 -16.37
C ASP A 45 -4.18 -3.76 -15.35
N ARG A 46 -2.94 -4.19 -15.55
CA ARG A 46 -1.79 -3.83 -14.74
C ARG A 46 -1.41 -2.39 -15.08
N GLN A 47 -1.90 -1.43 -14.28
CA GLN A 47 -1.19 -0.16 -14.13
C GLN A 47 0.21 -0.49 -13.62
N LEU A 48 1.17 -0.51 -14.53
CA LEU A 48 2.57 -0.79 -14.25
C LEU A 48 3.09 0.25 -13.25
N ALA A 49 3.92 -0.20 -12.31
CA ALA A 49 4.47 0.64 -11.23
C ALA A 49 5.59 1.57 -11.75
N VAL A 50 5.27 2.37 -12.75
CA VAL A 50 6.12 3.41 -13.33
C VAL A 50 5.73 4.72 -12.68
N TRP A 51 6.29 4.94 -11.49
CA TRP A 51 6.05 6.08 -10.60
C TRP A 51 4.63 6.05 -10.00
N ASP A 52 4.47 6.59 -8.79
CA ASP A 52 3.16 6.59 -8.11
C ASP A 52 2.17 7.39 -8.97
N ASN A 53 1.21 6.69 -9.59
CA ASN A 53 0.32 7.26 -10.60
C ASN A 53 -0.34 8.53 -10.08
N MET A 54 -0.18 9.61 -10.84
CA MET A 54 -0.74 10.93 -10.57
C MET A 54 -2.28 10.87 -10.61
N ASN A 55 -2.93 11.79 -9.90
CA ASN A 55 -4.38 11.86 -9.63
C ASN A 55 -4.84 10.86 -8.56
N ARG A 56 -4.21 10.92 -7.40
CA ARG A 56 -4.54 10.16 -6.18
C ARG A 56 -4.95 11.02 -4.99
N SER A 57 -4.99 12.34 -5.18
CA SER A 57 -5.36 13.31 -4.16
C SER A 57 -6.80 13.80 -4.31
N THR A 58 -7.54 13.84 -3.20
CA THR A 58 -8.88 14.40 -3.09
C THR A 58 -8.84 15.59 -2.14
N LEU A 59 -9.24 16.77 -2.63
CA LEU A 59 -9.41 17.95 -1.78
C LEU A 59 -10.71 17.86 -1.00
N VAL A 60 -10.64 18.21 0.28
CA VAL A 60 -11.78 18.34 1.20
C VAL A 60 -11.69 19.66 1.95
N ASP A 61 -12.81 20.13 2.49
CA ASP A 61 -12.82 21.25 3.42
C ASP A 61 -12.33 20.81 4.81
N LEU A 62 -11.95 21.79 5.65
CA LEU A 62 -11.33 21.51 6.95
C LEU A 62 -12.33 20.86 7.93
N ASP A 63 -13.57 21.32 7.90
CA ASP A 63 -14.69 20.77 8.68
C ASP A 63 -15.00 19.32 8.29
N VAL A 64 -15.07 19.00 7.00
CA VAL A 64 -15.18 17.61 6.51
C VAL A 64 -13.99 16.76 6.99
N PHE A 65 -12.77 17.31 6.97
CA PHE A 65 -11.61 16.60 7.49
C PHE A 65 -11.67 16.40 9.01
N GLU A 66 -12.19 17.36 9.76
CA GLU A 66 -12.36 17.27 11.21
C GLU A 66 -13.45 16.26 11.60
N ASP A 67 -14.66 16.40 11.04
CA ASP A 67 -15.88 15.72 11.51
C ASP A 67 -16.21 14.40 10.79
N GLU A 68 -15.60 14.10 9.63
CA GLU A 68 -15.77 12.83 8.91
C GLU A 68 -14.50 11.99 8.83
N ILE A 69 -13.33 12.62 8.69
CA ILE A 69 -12.06 11.92 8.47
C ILE A 69 -11.30 11.68 9.77
N LEU A 70 -11.09 12.72 10.57
CA LEU A 70 -10.26 12.68 11.79
C LEU A 70 -11.06 12.26 13.02
N TRP A 71 -12.28 12.77 13.18
CA TRP A 71 -13.15 12.48 14.32
C TRP A 71 -14.60 12.19 13.88
N PRO A 72 -14.84 11.07 13.17
CA PRO A 72 -16.15 10.72 12.63
C PRO A 72 -17.26 10.70 13.68
N GLN A 73 -18.46 11.19 13.30
CA GLN A 73 -19.64 11.41 14.16
C GLN A 73 -19.95 10.34 15.22
N HIS A 74 -19.69 9.06 14.94
CA HIS A 74 -19.90 7.96 15.90
C HIS A 74 -19.01 8.03 17.15
N LYS A 75 -17.95 8.86 17.14
CA LYS A 75 -17.10 9.18 18.30
C LYS A 75 -17.67 10.29 19.18
N GLY A 76 -18.82 10.87 18.81
CA GLY A 76 -19.41 12.03 19.49
C GLY A 76 -18.81 13.36 19.01
N PRO A 77 -19.01 14.46 19.75
CA PRO A 77 -18.59 15.80 19.31
C PRO A 77 -17.07 15.90 19.17
N PHE A 78 -16.61 16.75 18.23
CA PHE A 78 -15.20 17.02 18.00
C PHE A 78 -14.50 17.50 19.29
N PRO A 79 -13.32 16.95 19.64
CA PRO A 79 -12.70 17.21 20.94
C PRO A 79 -11.97 18.55 20.98
N GLU A 80 -12.54 19.49 21.74
CA GLU A 80 -11.99 20.85 21.89
C GLU A 80 -10.69 20.91 22.72
N PRO A 81 -9.65 21.64 22.27
CA PRO A 81 -8.48 21.94 23.08
C PRO A 81 -8.84 22.78 24.30
N THR A 82 -8.11 22.61 25.41
CA THR A 82 -8.37 23.42 26.62
C THR A 82 -8.12 24.91 26.39
N GLU A 83 -8.82 25.79 27.10
CA GLU A 83 -8.60 27.25 27.06
C GLU A 83 -7.17 27.66 27.44
N ARG A 84 -6.42 26.83 28.17
CA ARG A 84 -4.98 27.03 28.37
C ARG A 84 -4.18 26.71 27.11
N ALA A 85 -4.49 25.60 26.44
CA ALA A 85 -3.84 25.19 25.20
C ALA A 85 -4.07 26.22 24.08
N LYS A 86 -5.33 26.64 23.87
CA LYS A 86 -5.70 27.68 22.90
C LYS A 86 -4.88 28.95 23.10
N ARG A 87 -4.91 29.54 24.31
CA ARG A 87 -4.12 30.74 24.63
C ARG A 87 -2.61 30.59 24.40
N ILE A 88 -2.02 29.42 24.67
CA ILE A 88 -0.59 29.19 24.39
C ILE A 88 -0.34 29.20 22.88
N ALA A 89 -1.13 28.46 22.11
CA ALA A 89 -0.99 28.40 20.65
C ALA A 89 -1.20 29.79 20.01
N THR A 90 -2.30 30.47 20.35
CA THR A 90 -2.60 31.83 19.87
C THR A 90 -1.46 32.80 20.15
N ASN A 91 -0.96 32.85 21.39
CA ASN A 91 0.08 33.81 21.76
C ASN A 91 1.42 33.55 21.02
N GLU A 92 1.86 32.29 20.91
CA GLU A 92 3.14 31.98 20.25
C GLU A 92 3.06 32.11 18.72
N ILE A 93 1.91 31.76 18.11
CA ILE A 93 1.70 31.91 16.66
C ILE A 93 1.56 33.40 16.29
N GLN A 94 0.77 34.17 17.06
CA GLN A 94 0.64 35.62 16.81
C GLN A 94 1.96 36.36 17.03
N ALA A 95 2.72 36.02 18.08
CA ALA A 95 4.04 36.63 18.31
C ALA A 95 5.05 36.32 17.19
N LEU A 96 4.90 35.19 16.48
CA LEU A 96 5.78 34.84 15.36
C LEU A 96 5.46 35.64 14.09
N PHE A 97 4.18 35.68 13.70
CA PHE A 97 3.75 36.31 12.44
C PHE A 97 3.42 37.80 12.56
N TYR A 98 3.04 38.29 13.74
CA TYR A 98 2.60 39.66 14.00
C TYR A 98 3.28 40.26 15.26
N PRO A 99 4.63 40.27 15.35
CA PRO A 99 5.37 40.56 16.58
C PRO A 99 5.09 41.95 17.20
N ASP A 100 4.60 42.90 16.41
CA ASP A 100 4.31 44.27 16.84
C ASP A 100 2.81 44.66 16.65
N GLY A 101 1.92 43.66 16.53
CA GLY A 101 0.50 43.90 16.23
C GLY A 101 0.25 44.38 14.80
N THR A 102 1.14 44.04 13.86
CA THR A 102 1.00 44.36 12.44
C THR A 102 -0.25 43.70 11.84
N THR A 103 -0.87 44.33 10.85
CA THR A 103 -2.02 43.76 10.13
C THR A 103 -1.64 42.75 9.06
N SER A 104 -0.38 42.75 8.62
CA SER A 104 0.17 41.81 7.64
C SER A 104 1.11 40.83 8.33
N ALA A 105 1.03 39.55 7.94
CA ALA A 105 1.91 38.51 8.44
C ALA A 105 3.33 38.74 7.93
N LYS A 106 4.29 38.70 8.85
CA LYS A 106 5.72 38.75 8.53
C LYS A 106 6.14 37.50 7.76
N ASN A 107 7.08 37.63 6.83
CA ASN A 107 7.75 36.48 6.23
C ASN A 107 8.71 35.85 7.26
N VAL A 108 8.54 34.55 7.55
CA VAL A 108 9.26 33.80 8.59
C VAL A 108 9.99 32.63 7.96
N SER A 109 11.19 32.32 8.47
CA SER A 109 11.95 31.16 8.00
C SER A 109 11.32 29.84 8.44
N GLU A 110 11.50 28.81 7.61
CA GLU A 110 11.07 27.44 7.84
C GLU A 110 11.52 26.89 9.21
N ASP A 111 12.79 27.09 9.57
CA ASP A 111 13.36 26.73 10.88
C ASP A 111 12.68 27.45 12.05
N ALA A 112 12.37 28.75 11.92
CA ALA A 112 11.70 29.50 12.97
C ALA A 112 10.23 29.06 13.16
N ILE A 113 9.53 28.72 12.07
CA ILE A 113 8.20 28.11 12.11
C ILE A 113 8.26 26.74 12.79
N ALA A 114 9.21 25.89 12.39
CA ALA A 114 9.38 24.54 12.92
C ALA A 114 9.72 24.55 14.42
N GLN A 115 10.66 25.39 14.85
CA GLN A 115 10.99 25.56 16.27
C GLN A 115 9.80 26.09 17.09
N MET A 116 9.03 27.05 16.55
CA MET A 116 7.84 27.56 17.22
C MET A 116 6.76 26.47 17.39
N ILE A 117 6.37 25.78 16.30
CA ILE A 117 5.32 24.76 16.33
C ILE A 117 5.73 23.57 17.20
N VAL A 118 6.95 23.04 17.04
CA VAL A 118 7.39 21.87 17.82
C VAL A 118 7.62 22.22 19.29
N GLN A 119 8.43 23.24 19.59
CA GLN A 119 8.86 23.49 20.96
C GLN A 119 7.90 24.36 21.77
N ARG A 120 7.24 25.33 21.12
CA ARG A 120 6.42 26.34 21.81
C ARG A 120 4.93 26.13 21.71
N VAL A 121 4.45 25.40 20.70
CA VAL A 121 3.07 24.93 20.62
C VAL A 121 2.99 23.48 21.15
N ILE A 122 3.38 22.48 20.36
CA ILE A 122 3.16 21.05 20.66
C ILE A 122 3.74 20.66 22.05
N ASN A 123 5.04 20.84 22.25
CA ASN A 123 5.71 20.38 23.47
C ASN A 123 5.37 21.19 24.72
N ARG A 124 4.92 22.45 24.56
CA ARG A 124 4.57 23.35 25.67
C ARG A 124 3.10 23.28 26.07
N VAL A 125 2.21 23.03 25.10
CA VAL A 125 0.80 22.71 25.35
C VAL A 125 0.71 21.36 26.08
N GLY A 126 1.46 20.36 25.61
CA GLY A 126 1.36 18.99 26.06
C GLY A 126 0.11 18.34 25.47
N LEU A 127 0.26 17.66 24.34
CA LEU A 127 -0.86 17.02 23.65
C LEU A 127 -1.42 15.83 24.47
N PRO A 128 -2.70 15.49 24.27
CA PRO A 128 -3.34 14.30 24.85
C PRO A 128 -2.54 13.00 24.69
N ASN A 129 -2.81 12.04 25.56
CA ASN A 129 -2.16 10.72 25.59
C ASN A 129 -0.61 10.76 25.64
N LYS A 130 -0.03 11.86 26.16
CA LYS A 130 1.43 12.09 26.24
C LYS A 130 2.12 12.05 24.88
N HIS A 131 1.52 12.67 23.86
CA HIS A 131 2.20 12.90 22.59
C HIS A 131 3.12 14.13 22.67
N LYS A 132 4.31 14.03 22.06
CA LYS A 132 5.30 15.12 21.90
C LYS A 132 5.86 15.11 20.49
N ALA A 133 6.46 16.21 20.06
CA ALA A 133 7.12 16.33 18.76
C ALA A 133 8.64 16.50 18.90
N SER A 134 9.38 15.96 17.93
CA SER A 134 10.84 16.13 17.79
C SER A 134 11.19 16.62 16.38
N LEU A 135 12.26 17.40 16.27
CA LEU A 135 12.82 17.90 15.01
C LEU A 135 13.89 16.91 14.50
N SER A 136 13.86 16.59 13.21
CA SER A 136 14.76 15.63 12.55
C SER A 136 15.45 16.17 11.27
N GLN A 137 15.23 17.44 10.92
CA GLN A 137 15.77 18.13 9.73
C GLN A 137 17.26 17.87 9.39
N SER A 138 18.11 17.64 10.40
CA SER A 138 19.57 17.60 10.22
C SER A 138 20.14 16.20 9.91
N LYS A 139 19.47 15.11 10.30
CA LYS A 139 20.02 13.75 10.25
C LYS A 139 19.02 12.73 9.70
N THR A 140 19.54 11.70 9.04
CA THR A 140 18.77 10.57 8.50
C THR A 140 18.56 9.49 9.58
N SER A 141 17.63 8.57 9.39
CA SER A 141 17.63 7.33 10.17
C SER A 141 18.89 6.50 9.85
N LEU A 142 19.31 5.64 10.78
CA LEU A 142 20.48 4.76 10.64
C LEU A 142 20.21 3.50 9.79
N THR A 143 18.94 3.11 9.65
CA THR A 143 18.51 1.89 8.95
C THR A 143 17.80 2.17 7.62
N ASP A 144 17.70 3.46 7.26
CA ASP A 144 17.00 3.99 6.10
C ASP A 144 17.99 4.16 4.93
N ASP A 145 17.89 3.25 3.98
CA ASP A 145 18.72 3.21 2.79
C ASP A 145 18.46 4.41 1.84
N SER A 146 17.30 5.07 1.95
CA SER A 146 16.93 6.27 1.15
C SER A 146 17.43 7.59 1.73
N GLN A 147 17.89 7.61 2.97
CA GLN A 147 18.37 8.83 3.65
C GLN A 147 17.31 9.95 3.73
N SER A 148 16.05 9.57 3.89
CA SER A 148 14.92 10.50 4.06
C SER A 148 15.09 11.34 5.34
N LYS A 149 14.72 12.62 5.27
CA LYS A 149 14.81 13.59 6.37
C LYS A 149 13.52 14.37 6.51
N VAL A 150 12.52 13.79 7.16
CA VAL A 150 11.32 14.55 7.51
C VAL A 150 11.64 15.59 8.58
N ASP A 151 11.05 16.77 8.47
CA ASP A 151 11.44 17.90 9.30
C ASP A 151 11.09 17.71 10.78
N ALA A 152 9.87 17.23 11.07
CA ALA A 152 9.45 16.85 12.40
C ALA A 152 8.44 15.70 12.39
N ALA A 153 8.21 15.13 13.57
CA ALA A 153 7.17 14.14 13.79
C ALA A 153 6.66 14.12 15.22
N ILE A 154 5.44 13.61 15.39
CA ILE A 154 4.80 13.33 16.67
C ILE A 154 5.06 11.88 17.08
N TYR A 155 5.41 11.69 18.35
CA TYR A 155 5.75 10.44 18.99
C TYR A 155 5.03 10.30 20.33
N PRO A 156 4.81 9.07 20.84
CA PRO A 156 4.62 8.84 22.27
C PRO A 156 5.84 9.35 23.06
N ASP A 157 5.63 9.98 24.23
CA ASP A 157 6.70 10.56 25.05
C ASP A 157 7.82 9.55 25.40
N ASP A 158 7.48 8.29 25.66
CA ASP A 158 8.43 7.22 25.97
C ASP A 158 9.18 6.65 24.74
N LYS A 159 8.94 7.24 23.56
CA LYS A 159 9.53 6.90 22.26
C LYS A 159 10.07 8.11 21.50
N LEU A 160 10.19 9.27 22.16
CA LEU A 160 10.69 10.48 21.53
C LEU A 160 12.19 10.34 21.16
N PRO A 161 12.59 10.54 19.89
CA PRO A 161 13.99 10.46 19.49
C PRO A 161 14.79 11.66 20.00
N MET A 162 15.89 11.37 20.69
CA MET A 162 16.74 12.37 21.40
C MET A 162 18.03 12.72 20.66
N ASP A 163 18.38 11.99 19.60
CA ASP A 163 19.62 12.21 18.83
C ASP A 163 19.42 13.09 17.57
N GLY A 164 18.19 13.54 17.31
CA GLY A 164 17.82 14.36 16.17
C GLY A 164 17.67 13.59 14.85
N ARG A 165 17.53 12.25 14.90
CA ARG A 165 17.15 11.41 13.74
C ARG A 165 15.64 11.12 13.73
N PRO A 166 15.02 10.89 12.56
CA PRO A 166 13.66 10.41 12.49
C PRO A 166 13.59 8.94 12.93
N ASP A 167 12.64 8.59 13.80
CA ASP A 167 12.33 7.21 14.13
C ASP A 167 11.08 6.74 13.37
N TRP A 168 11.31 6.14 12.21
CA TRP A 168 10.28 5.55 11.35
C TRP A 168 9.45 4.45 12.02
N THR A 169 9.89 3.87 13.15
CA THR A 169 9.17 2.80 13.88
C THR A 169 8.06 3.34 14.78
N HIS A 170 8.31 4.44 15.48
CA HIS A 170 7.42 4.95 16.53
C HIS A 170 6.71 6.26 16.18
N MET A 171 7.12 6.94 15.12
CA MET A 171 6.43 8.09 14.53
C MET A 171 4.94 7.80 14.30
N ARG A 172 4.06 8.72 14.72
CA ARG A 172 2.60 8.61 14.60
C ARG A 172 2.01 9.52 13.52
N LEU A 173 2.49 10.75 13.46
CA LEU A 173 2.17 11.76 12.44
C LEU A 173 3.47 12.48 12.07
N PHE A 174 3.67 12.80 10.80
CA PHE A 174 4.82 13.59 10.34
C PHE A 174 4.43 15.02 9.94
N ILE A 175 5.37 15.95 10.07
CA ILE A 175 5.18 17.36 9.76
C ILE A 175 6.33 17.81 8.86
N GLU A 176 5.99 18.29 7.67
CA GLU A 176 6.91 18.96 6.76
C GLU A 176 6.67 20.47 6.86
N PHE A 177 7.75 21.26 6.94
CA PHE A 177 7.69 22.72 6.97
C PHE A 177 8.20 23.31 5.67
N LYS A 178 7.58 24.39 5.21
CA LYS A 178 8.01 25.20 4.08
C LYS A 178 7.84 26.67 4.42
N LYS A 179 8.68 27.52 3.84
CA LYS A 179 8.68 28.99 4.06
C LYS A 179 7.45 29.76 3.52
N GLY A 180 6.44 29.08 2.95
CA GLY A 180 5.29 29.72 2.29
C GLY A 180 5.41 29.78 0.76
N GLY A 181 4.28 30.05 0.11
CA GLY A 181 4.17 30.30 -1.32
C GLY A 181 3.79 29.06 -2.16
N THR A 182 3.12 29.32 -3.28
CA THR A 182 2.52 28.30 -4.17
C THR A 182 3.54 27.32 -4.76
N CYS A 183 4.80 27.72 -4.94
CA CYS A 183 5.84 26.82 -5.45
C CYS A 183 6.19 25.67 -4.49
N ASN A 184 5.85 25.81 -3.20
CA ASN A 184 6.10 24.84 -2.13
C ASN A 184 4.85 24.04 -1.73
N ASP A 185 3.66 24.39 -2.22
CA ASP A 185 2.44 23.64 -1.99
C ASP A 185 2.25 22.61 -3.12
N PRO A 186 2.22 21.29 -2.86
CA PRO A 186 1.99 20.30 -3.91
C PRO A 186 0.55 20.28 -4.43
N PHE A 187 -0.40 20.92 -3.75
CA PHE A 187 -1.83 20.87 -4.05
C PHE A 187 -2.39 22.23 -4.48
N ASP A 188 -3.42 22.22 -5.32
CA ASP A 188 -4.01 23.41 -5.95
C ASP A 188 -5.52 23.47 -5.70
N ASP A 189 -5.97 24.45 -4.89
CA ASP A 189 -7.36 24.54 -4.44
C ASP A 189 -8.31 25.03 -5.54
N ASP A 190 -7.78 25.77 -6.52
CA ASP A 190 -8.50 26.41 -7.62
C ASP A 190 -8.30 25.68 -8.97
N ALA A 191 -7.87 24.41 -8.95
CA ALA A 191 -7.58 23.63 -10.15
C ALA A 191 -8.81 23.51 -11.07
N ALA A 192 -8.74 24.13 -12.25
CA ALA A 192 -9.86 24.21 -13.19
C ALA A 192 -10.31 22.86 -13.78
N ASP A 193 -9.46 21.82 -13.73
CA ASP A 193 -9.78 20.44 -14.10
C ASP A 193 -10.28 19.59 -12.90
N GLY A 194 -10.36 20.19 -11.71
CA GLY A 194 -10.70 19.53 -10.47
C GLY A 194 -9.67 18.47 -10.03
N GLN A 195 -8.42 18.56 -10.47
CA GLN A 195 -7.32 17.75 -9.95
C GLN A 195 -6.63 18.49 -8.80
N ALA A 196 -6.66 17.90 -7.60
CA ALA A 196 -5.98 18.45 -6.44
C ALA A 196 -4.45 18.56 -6.61
N GLU A 197 -3.84 17.79 -7.52
CA GLU A 197 -2.39 17.74 -7.72
C GLU A 197 -1.89 18.77 -8.73
N SER A 198 -0.92 19.60 -8.36
CA SER A 198 -0.28 20.47 -9.35
C SER A 198 0.82 19.78 -10.17
N TRP A 199 0.90 20.18 -11.44
CA TRP A 199 1.84 19.66 -12.43
C TRP A 199 3.16 20.45 -12.54
N ALA A 200 3.28 21.57 -11.83
CA ALA A 200 4.50 22.38 -11.80
C ALA A 200 5.68 21.64 -11.14
N GLU A 201 6.87 21.80 -11.68
CA GLU A 201 8.03 20.97 -11.31
C GLU A 201 8.50 21.14 -9.86
N SER A 202 8.39 22.34 -9.28
CA SER A 202 8.69 22.54 -7.85
C SER A 202 7.68 21.81 -6.96
N ARG A 203 6.40 21.87 -7.33
CA ARG A 203 5.27 21.27 -6.59
C ARG A 203 5.31 19.73 -6.67
N LYS A 204 5.71 19.18 -7.83
CA LYS A 204 6.04 17.75 -8.00
C LYS A 204 7.16 17.28 -7.06
N LYS A 205 8.23 18.07 -6.86
CA LYS A 205 9.32 17.72 -5.94
C LYS A 205 8.84 17.62 -4.49
N ILE A 206 8.02 18.56 -4.02
CA ILE A 206 7.43 18.48 -2.67
C ILE A 206 6.49 17.27 -2.56
N ARG A 207 5.63 17.02 -3.56
CA ARG A 207 4.75 15.83 -3.57
C ARG A 207 5.55 14.53 -3.50
N GLY A 208 6.63 14.42 -4.28
CA GLY A 208 7.55 13.31 -4.22
C GLY A 208 8.13 13.13 -2.82
N GLN A 209 8.66 14.19 -2.22
CA GLN A 209 9.24 14.18 -0.87
C GLN A 209 8.25 13.63 0.19
N LEU A 210 7.00 14.09 0.18
CA LEU A 210 5.94 13.59 1.07
C LEU A 210 5.63 12.09 0.84
N LEU A 211 5.59 11.65 -0.42
CA LEU A 211 5.39 10.24 -0.79
C LEU A 211 6.54 9.34 -0.29
N TRP A 212 7.79 9.81 -0.32
CA TRP A 212 8.94 9.06 0.22
C TRP A 212 8.80 8.83 1.73
N TYR A 213 8.49 9.85 2.52
CA TYR A 213 8.29 9.67 3.97
C TYR A 213 7.15 8.72 4.30
N MET A 214 6.03 8.85 3.59
CA MET A 214 4.86 8.00 3.74
C MET A 214 5.18 6.53 3.40
N ARG A 215 5.90 6.30 2.30
CA ARG A 215 6.42 4.99 1.91
C ARG A 215 7.34 4.40 2.98
N ASP A 216 8.23 5.20 3.56
CA ASP A 216 9.17 4.75 4.59
C ASP A 216 8.43 4.37 5.87
N VAL A 217 7.47 5.17 6.35
CA VAL A 217 6.60 4.78 7.48
C VAL A 217 5.85 3.48 7.18
N PHE A 218 5.34 3.29 5.96
CA PHE A 218 4.67 2.05 5.53
C PHE A 218 5.61 0.87 5.26
N LEU A 219 6.93 1.10 5.20
CA LEU A 219 7.93 0.05 5.10
C LEU A 219 8.33 -0.44 6.51
N TYR A 220 8.50 0.49 7.45
CA TYR A 220 8.85 0.20 8.84
C TYR A 220 7.67 -0.28 9.68
N GLN A 221 6.45 0.18 9.39
CA GLN A 221 5.24 -0.10 10.17
C GLN A 221 4.17 -0.82 9.34
N HIS A 222 3.35 -1.63 9.99
CA HIS A 222 2.12 -2.16 9.39
C HIS A 222 0.99 -1.16 9.64
N ARG A 223 0.48 -0.56 8.57
CA ARG A 223 -0.44 0.57 8.59
C ARG A 223 -1.61 0.36 7.62
N THR A 224 -2.80 0.79 8.05
CA THR A 224 -3.99 0.99 7.20
C THR A 224 -4.08 2.42 6.68
N GLY A 225 -3.48 3.38 7.40
CA GLY A 225 -3.36 4.77 6.99
C GLY A 225 -2.27 5.53 7.75
N LEU A 226 -2.02 6.78 7.39
CA LEU A 226 -1.14 7.70 8.12
C LEU A 226 -1.67 9.12 8.00
N TYR A 227 -1.48 9.92 9.06
CA TYR A 227 -1.74 11.35 9.05
C TYR A 227 -0.46 12.15 8.91
N SER A 228 -0.53 13.30 8.24
CA SER A 228 0.57 14.26 8.17
C SER A 228 0.09 15.69 8.06
N LEU A 229 0.99 16.62 8.34
CA LEU A 229 0.79 18.06 8.15
C LEU A 229 1.83 18.59 7.17
N LEU A 230 1.41 19.45 6.24
CA LEU A 230 2.29 20.36 5.52
C LEU A 230 2.03 21.75 6.09
N ILE A 231 3.05 22.37 6.69
CA ILE A 231 3.00 23.76 7.15
C ILE A 231 3.73 24.61 6.11
N ASN A 232 3.03 25.48 5.40
CA ASN A 232 3.58 26.31 4.32
C ASN A 232 3.44 27.80 4.67
N GLY A 233 4.41 28.36 5.40
CA GLY A 233 4.35 29.74 5.86
C GLY A 233 3.22 29.93 6.88
N PRO A 234 2.26 30.86 6.67
CA PRO A 234 1.12 31.08 7.57
C PRO A 234 -0.03 30.07 7.38
N GLU A 235 0.09 29.13 6.44
CA GLU A 235 -0.95 28.18 6.05
C GLU A 235 -0.55 26.74 6.39
N PHE A 236 -1.53 25.86 6.55
CA PHE A 236 -1.31 24.43 6.64
C PHE A 236 -2.31 23.62 5.81
N ARG A 237 -1.92 22.38 5.50
CA ARG A 237 -2.82 21.33 5.03
C ARG A 237 -2.72 20.11 5.93
N ALA A 238 -3.86 19.58 6.35
CA ALA A 238 -3.94 18.26 6.97
C ALA A 238 -4.16 17.20 5.90
N MET A 239 -3.52 16.04 6.06
CA MET A 239 -3.56 14.95 5.10
C MET A 239 -3.79 13.62 5.80
N ARG A 240 -4.64 12.77 5.21
CA ARG A 240 -4.80 11.35 5.56
C ARG A 240 -4.49 10.50 4.33
N TRP A 241 -3.46 9.68 4.43
CA TRP A 241 -2.97 8.83 3.35
C TRP A 241 -3.36 7.37 3.59
N ASP A 242 -3.70 6.64 2.52
CA ASP A 242 -3.70 5.18 2.50
C ASP A 242 -3.32 4.63 1.11
N ARG A 243 -3.41 3.31 0.92
CA ARG A 243 -2.98 2.66 -0.33
C ARG A 243 -3.84 3.00 -1.55
N SER A 244 -5.01 3.60 -1.39
CA SER A 244 -5.85 4.04 -2.52
C SER A 244 -5.59 5.47 -2.97
N GLY A 245 -5.20 6.35 -2.05
CA GLY A 245 -5.05 7.79 -2.30
C GLY A 245 -4.71 8.60 -1.04
N VAL A 246 -4.83 9.92 -1.15
CA VAL A 246 -4.66 10.88 -0.07
C VAL A 246 -5.85 11.85 -0.02
N LEU A 247 -6.47 11.97 1.14
CA LEU A 247 -7.44 13.02 1.44
C LEU A 247 -6.66 14.20 2.03
N VAL A 248 -6.84 15.40 1.48
CA VAL A 248 -6.07 16.59 1.84
C VAL A 248 -6.99 17.80 1.99
N THR A 249 -6.81 18.58 3.06
CA THR A 249 -7.59 19.82 3.23
C THR A 249 -7.19 20.86 2.19
N ARG A 250 -8.11 21.79 1.89
CA ARG A 250 -7.75 23.12 1.38
C ARG A 250 -6.74 23.82 2.30
N ALA A 251 -6.03 24.82 1.79
CA ALA A 251 -5.05 25.57 2.58
C ALA A 251 -5.74 26.41 3.67
N THR A 252 -5.44 26.15 4.93
CA THR A 252 -6.02 26.87 6.08
C THR A 252 -4.99 27.81 6.71
N ASN A 253 -5.34 29.09 6.86
CA ASN A 253 -4.45 30.10 7.44
C ASN A 253 -4.45 30.05 8.98
N TYR A 254 -3.56 29.24 9.56
CA TYR A 254 -3.41 29.12 11.01
C TYR A 254 -2.76 30.34 11.67
N ALA A 255 -2.17 31.27 10.91
CA ALA A 255 -1.70 32.53 11.47
C ALA A 255 -2.89 33.45 11.83
N GLN A 256 -3.99 33.38 11.08
CA GLN A 256 -5.25 34.10 11.36
C GLN A 256 -6.12 33.36 12.38
N ASP A 257 -6.28 32.03 12.25
CA ASP A 257 -6.87 31.18 13.29
C ASP A 257 -5.87 30.15 13.85
N PRO A 258 -5.12 30.49 14.90
CA PRO A 258 -4.22 29.57 15.60
C PRO A 258 -4.89 28.32 16.21
N VAL A 259 -6.22 28.31 16.37
CA VAL A 259 -6.94 27.20 17.01
C VAL A 259 -7.19 26.05 16.01
N SER A 260 -7.41 26.33 14.73
CA SER A 260 -7.54 25.32 13.65
C SER A 260 -6.41 24.27 13.65
N LEU A 261 -5.15 24.69 13.60
CA LEU A 261 -3.99 23.79 13.64
C LEU A 261 -3.93 23.01 14.97
N LEU A 262 -4.27 23.65 16.09
CA LEU A 262 -4.28 23.02 17.40
C LEU A 262 -5.39 21.96 17.52
N ARG A 263 -6.58 22.19 16.95
CA ARG A 263 -7.71 21.23 16.92
C ARG A 263 -7.30 19.92 16.27
N ILE A 264 -6.72 19.97 15.06
CA ILE A 264 -6.20 18.79 14.34
C ILE A 264 -5.17 18.02 15.20
N LEU A 265 -4.18 18.71 15.76
CA LEU A 265 -3.14 18.12 16.60
C LEU A 265 -3.71 17.47 17.88
N TRP A 266 -4.72 18.10 18.48
CA TRP A 266 -5.37 17.66 19.72
C TRP A 266 -6.26 16.44 19.51
N ALA A 267 -7.10 16.46 18.46
CA ALA A 267 -7.95 15.34 18.07
C ALA A 267 -7.12 14.13 17.65
N PHE A 268 -6.09 14.32 16.81
CA PHE A 268 -5.17 13.25 16.43
C PHE A 268 -4.51 12.57 17.65
N ALA A 269 -4.08 13.35 18.64
CA ALA A 269 -3.45 12.83 19.84
C ALA A 269 -4.42 12.05 20.77
N LEU A 270 -5.74 12.24 20.62
CA LEU A 270 -6.79 11.48 21.33
C LEU A 270 -7.14 10.14 20.66
N LEU A 271 -6.86 9.98 19.36
CA LEU A 271 -7.13 8.75 18.61
C LEU A 271 -6.38 7.54 19.16
N GLU A 272 -7.05 6.38 19.13
CA GLU A 272 -6.40 5.10 19.42
C GLU A 272 -5.45 4.67 18.30
N LEU A 273 -4.53 3.75 18.57
CA LEU A 273 -3.53 3.29 17.58
C LEU A 273 -4.14 2.82 16.25
N PRO A 274 -5.25 2.07 16.20
CA PRO A 274 -5.88 1.69 14.93
C PRO A 274 -6.48 2.87 14.16
N GLU A 275 -6.99 3.87 14.89
CA GLU A 275 -7.59 5.10 14.33
C GLU A 275 -6.52 6.05 13.79
N GLN A 276 -5.34 6.08 14.41
CA GLN A 276 -4.10 6.65 13.85
C GLN A 276 -3.54 5.82 12.66
N GLY A 277 -4.25 4.79 12.21
CA GLY A 277 -3.94 3.98 11.05
C GLY A 277 -2.98 2.82 11.29
N SER A 278 -2.77 2.37 12.54
CA SER A 278 -1.96 1.17 12.83
C SER A 278 -2.75 -0.11 12.55
N ASP A 279 -2.11 -1.13 11.96
CA ASP A 279 -2.75 -2.44 11.82
C ASP A 279 -2.72 -3.23 13.15
N PRO A 280 -3.85 -3.47 13.83
CA PRO A 280 -3.89 -4.19 15.12
C PRO A 280 -3.51 -5.67 15.01
N THR A 281 -3.42 -6.23 13.80
CA THR A 281 -3.02 -7.64 13.57
C THR A 281 -1.50 -7.84 13.47
N ALA A 282 -0.73 -6.74 13.50
CA ALA A 282 0.72 -6.72 13.38
C ALA A 282 1.37 -6.11 14.64
N ILE A 283 1.84 -6.97 15.53
CA ILE A 283 2.35 -6.59 16.85
C ILE A 283 3.86 -6.33 16.77
N LEU A 284 4.28 -5.09 17.08
CA LEU A 284 5.69 -4.74 17.24
C LEU A 284 6.30 -5.49 18.42
N LEU A 285 7.41 -6.20 18.20
CA LEU A 285 8.07 -6.99 19.24
C LEU A 285 9.06 -6.14 20.04
N SER A 286 8.94 -6.17 21.37
CA SER A 286 10.01 -5.71 22.25
C SER A 286 11.27 -6.58 22.10
N PRO A 287 12.49 -6.00 22.08
CA PRO A 287 13.75 -6.74 22.14
C PRO A 287 13.84 -7.72 23.32
N ASP A 288 13.11 -7.46 24.40
CA ASP A 288 13.09 -8.32 25.57
C ASP A 288 12.20 -9.55 25.45
N SER A 289 11.30 -9.58 24.46
CA SER A 289 10.33 -10.66 24.29
C SER A 289 10.99 -12.00 23.92
N ALA A 290 10.35 -13.11 24.31
CA ALA A 290 10.82 -14.44 23.97
C ALA A 290 10.79 -14.66 22.45
N GLU A 291 9.78 -14.12 21.78
CA GLU A 291 9.62 -14.14 20.33
C GLU A 291 10.78 -13.42 19.62
N TYR A 292 11.15 -12.21 20.05
CA TYR A 292 12.27 -11.47 19.46
C TYR A 292 13.57 -12.28 19.56
N LYS A 293 13.88 -12.79 20.75
CA LYS A 293 15.07 -13.62 21.03
C LYS A 293 15.04 -14.96 20.28
N ARG A 294 13.85 -15.54 20.03
CA ARG A 294 13.67 -16.76 19.22
C ARG A 294 14.10 -16.55 17.78
N MET A 295 13.86 -15.38 17.19
CA MET A 295 14.31 -15.07 15.84
C MET A 295 15.84 -15.12 15.73
N ASP A 296 16.56 -14.57 16.71
CA ASP A 296 18.04 -14.63 16.73
C ASP A 296 18.56 -16.06 16.86
N ILE A 297 17.87 -16.93 17.60
CA ILE A 297 18.22 -18.37 17.68
C ILE A 297 18.03 -19.06 16.33
N TRP A 298 16.92 -18.79 15.62
CA TRP A 298 16.63 -19.41 14.32
C TRP A 298 17.53 -18.92 13.18
N ALA A 299 18.07 -17.70 13.31
CA ALA A 299 19.00 -17.11 12.36
C ALA A 299 20.43 -17.70 12.42
N LYS A 300 20.84 -18.31 13.53
CA LYS A 300 22.20 -18.88 13.68
C LYS A 300 22.45 -20.01 12.68
N GLU A 301 23.61 -19.99 12.03
CA GLU A 301 24.06 -21.08 11.15
C GLU A 301 24.13 -22.40 11.91
N ASN A 302 23.74 -23.48 11.23
CA ASN A 302 23.73 -24.82 11.80
C ASN A 302 23.95 -25.83 10.67
N GLU A 303 25.20 -26.25 10.49
CA GLU A 303 25.62 -27.16 9.41
C GLU A 303 24.83 -28.48 9.38
N ALA A 304 24.34 -28.96 10.52
CA ALA A 304 23.52 -30.18 10.61
C ALA A 304 22.07 -29.98 10.12
N LEU A 305 21.61 -28.74 9.95
CA LEU A 305 20.25 -28.39 9.49
C LEU A 305 20.25 -27.47 8.26
N ASP A 306 21.40 -27.06 7.74
CA ASP A 306 21.54 -26.13 6.63
C ASP A 306 21.78 -26.89 5.31
N LEU A 307 20.68 -27.26 4.65
CA LEU A 307 20.71 -28.03 3.41
C LEU A 307 21.47 -27.26 2.31
N PRO A 308 22.41 -27.89 1.60
CA PRO A 308 22.99 -27.33 0.39
C PRO A 308 21.91 -27.25 -0.71
N TYR A 309 22.07 -26.30 -1.63
CA TYR A 309 21.11 -26.00 -2.70
C TYR A 309 21.80 -25.89 -4.08
N GLU A 310 23.05 -26.33 -4.17
CA GLU A 310 23.83 -26.34 -5.40
C GLU A 310 23.40 -27.52 -6.29
N HIS A 311 23.66 -27.43 -7.59
CA HIS A 311 23.22 -28.48 -8.50
C HIS A 311 23.94 -29.82 -8.21
N ARG A 312 23.17 -30.86 -7.88
CA ARG A 312 23.62 -32.21 -7.50
C ARG A 312 24.30 -32.33 -6.14
N SER A 313 24.07 -31.40 -5.20
CA SER A 313 24.43 -31.64 -3.81
C SER A 313 23.76 -32.92 -3.27
N ASP A 314 24.51 -33.73 -2.51
CA ASP A 314 23.93 -34.87 -1.82
C ASP A 314 23.14 -34.39 -0.59
N LEU A 315 21.91 -34.88 -0.46
CA LEU A 315 21.00 -34.59 0.65
C LEU A 315 20.82 -35.81 1.58
N SER A 316 21.46 -36.95 1.28
CA SER A 316 21.34 -38.20 2.04
C SER A 316 21.59 -38.02 3.54
N GLN A 317 22.60 -37.22 3.91
CA GLN A 317 22.98 -36.92 5.30
C GLN A 317 21.93 -36.13 6.10
N PHE A 318 20.93 -35.54 5.45
CA PHE A 318 19.87 -34.75 6.09
C PHE A 318 18.50 -35.43 6.05
N LEU A 319 18.36 -36.54 5.31
CA LEU A 319 17.15 -37.35 5.31
C LEU A 319 17.15 -38.25 6.56
N PRO A 320 16.00 -38.46 7.22
CA PRO A 320 15.92 -39.45 8.29
C PRO A 320 16.26 -40.84 7.73
N PRO A 321 17.01 -41.67 8.48
CA PRO A 321 17.48 -42.98 8.00
C PRO A 321 16.35 -44.02 7.93
N SER A 322 15.43 -43.87 6.96
CA SER A 322 14.44 -44.87 6.50
C SER A 322 13.68 -44.33 5.28
N THR A 323 14.10 -44.71 4.07
CA THR A 323 13.26 -44.72 2.84
C THR A 323 13.93 -45.47 1.68
N LEU A 324 15.20 -45.88 1.82
CA LEU A 324 15.84 -46.87 0.94
C LEU A 324 15.62 -48.30 1.47
N THR A 325 14.40 -48.80 1.30
CA THR A 325 14.13 -50.24 1.23
C THR A 325 13.32 -50.50 -0.02
N ASP A 326 13.88 -51.27 -0.94
CA ASP A 326 13.24 -51.67 -2.19
C ASP A 326 11.87 -52.33 -1.98
N ALA A 327 11.05 -52.25 -3.01
CA ALA A 327 9.71 -52.80 -3.03
C ALA A 327 9.71 -54.34 -2.93
N THR A 328 9.12 -54.90 -1.86
CA THR A 328 8.16 -56.03 -1.93
C THR A 328 7.54 -56.28 -0.54
N ALA A 329 6.31 -55.83 -0.32
CA ALA A 329 5.33 -56.48 0.57
C ALA A 329 3.97 -55.78 0.44
N GLU A 330 2.93 -56.55 0.13
CA GLU A 330 1.55 -56.09 0.20
C GLU A 330 1.17 -55.86 1.67
N ASN A 331 0.51 -54.74 2.00
CA ASN A 331 -0.49 -54.79 3.05
C ASN A 331 -1.56 -53.70 2.91
N ASN A 332 -2.83 -54.10 3.01
CA ASN A 332 -3.98 -53.21 2.97
C ASN A 332 -4.13 -52.47 4.31
N GLN A 333 -4.07 -51.14 4.28
CA GLN A 333 -4.82 -50.29 5.21
C GLN A 333 -4.87 -48.82 4.76
N SER A 334 -6.07 -48.31 4.52
CA SER A 334 -6.33 -46.91 4.16
C SER A 334 -6.10 -46.00 5.39
N PRO A 335 -5.33 -44.91 5.28
CA PRO A 335 -5.27 -43.89 6.33
C PRO A 335 -6.46 -42.93 6.20
N GLY A 336 -7.39 -42.99 7.15
CA GLY A 336 -8.43 -41.96 7.30
C GLY A 336 -7.86 -40.62 7.83
N PRO A 337 -8.61 -39.51 7.74
CA PRO A 337 -8.12 -38.18 8.09
C PRO A 337 -8.01 -37.99 9.61
N SER A 338 -6.86 -38.36 10.19
CA SER A 338 -6.55 -38.11 11.59
C SER A 338 -6.16 -36.65 11.84
N ARG A 339 -7.17 -35.82 12.09
CA ARG A 339 -7.06 -34.46 12.63
C ARG A 339 -6.15 -34.45 13.89
N PRO A 340 -5.06 -33.65 13.93
CA PRO A 340 -4.25 -33.51 15.14
C PRO A 340 -5.07 -32.87 16.27
N ALA A 341 -4.96 -33.40 17.48
CA ALA A 341 -5.62 -32.83 18.66
C ALA A 341 -4.97 -31.50 19.07
N PRO A 342 -5.74 -30.48 19.50
CA PRO A 342 -5.22 -29.14 19.79
C PRO A 342 -4.58 -29.04 21.19
N SER A 343 -3.50 -29.79 21.47
CA SER A 343 -2.82 -29.74 22.78
C SER A 343 -1.38 -30.25 22.82
N THR A 344 -0.49 -29.78 21.95
CA THR A 344 0.96 -29.76 22.25
C THR A 344 1.62 -28.53 21.64
N ARG A 345 1.65 -27.44 22.43
CA ARG A 345 2.37 -26.20 22.08
C ARG A 345 3.87 -26.47 22.18
N SER A 346 4.46 -26.98 21.10
CA SER A 346 5.88 -27.34 21.05
C SER A 346 6.76 -26.10 21.19
N LYS A 347 7.12 -25.78 22.44
CA LYS A 347 8.16 -24.81 22.78
C LYS A 347 9.54 -25.43 22.50
N ALA A 348 9.78 -25.83 21.26
CA ALA A 348 11.13 -26.12 20.80
C ALA A 348 11.96 -24.83 20.99
N ASN A 349 13.01 -24.91 21.78
CA ASN A 349 13.90 -23.78 22.08
C ASN A 349 15.02 -23.61 21.02
N GLN A 350 15.10 -24.53 20.06
CA GLN A 350 16.05 -24.54 18.94
C GLN A 350 15.38 -25.07 17.67
N PRO A 351 15.93 -24.76 16.47
CA PRO A 351 15.48 -25.38 15.22
C PRO A 351 15.73 -26.90 15.25
N THR A 352 14.79 -27.68 14.73
CA THR A 352 14.87 -29.15 14.68
C THR A 352 14.72 -29.74 13.27
N LYS A 353 14.20 -28.96 12.33
CA LYS A 353 13.98 -29.37 10.93
C LYS A 353 15.07 -28.78 10.03
N PRO A 354 15.64 -29.56 9.08
CA PRO A 354 16.52 -29.01 8.06
C PRO A 354 15.81 -28.00 7.16
N VAL A 355 16.55 -27.03 6.64
CA VAL A 355 16.08 -26.00 5.70
C VAL A 355 17.22 -25.63 4.76
N PHE A 356 16.93 -25.21 3.52
CA PHE A 356 18.00 -24.73 2.63
C PHE A 356 18.76 -23.56 3.23
N LYS A 357 20.11 -23.62 3.20
CA LYS A 357 20.99 -22.61 3.78
C LYS A 357 20.60 -21.20 3.35
N PHE A 358 20.27 -20.99 2.08
CA PHE A 358 19.87 -19.68 1.55
C PHE A 358 18.62 -19.09 2.25
N ILE A 359 17.71 -19.94 2.74
CA ILE A 359 16.50 -19.51 3.46
C ILE A 359 16.88 -18.99 4.84
N ARG A 360 17.75 -19.71 5.56
CA ARG A 360 18.27 -19.23 6.85
C ARG A 360 19.12 -17.97 6.68
N ASP A 361 19.94 -17.92 5.64
CA ASP A 361 20.75 -16.74 5.31
C ASP A 361 19.87 -15.52 4.99
N LYS A 362 18.76 -15.69 4.24
CA LYS A 362 17.75 -14.63 4.05
C LYS A 362 17.10 -14.21 5.38
N PHE A 363 16.67 -15.17 6.20
CA PHE A 363 16.07 -14.87 7.51
C PHE A 363 17.05 -14.09 8.40
N ARG A 364 18.31 -14.53 8.49
CA ARG A 364 19.39 -13.81 9.20
C ARG A 364 19.58 -12.39 8.67
N LYS A 365 19.64 -12.20 7.35
CA LYS A 365 19.76 -10.88 6.71
C LYS A 365 18.57 -9.95 6.99
N SER A 366 17.38 -10.50 7.27
CA SER A 366 16.21 -9.71 7.68
C SER A 366 16.33 -9.11 9.09
N LEU A 367 17.18 -9.66 9.96
CA LEU A 367 17.32 -9.26 11.37
C LEU A 367 18.31 -8.09 11.54
N VAL A 368 18.16 -7.05 10.71
CA VAL A 368 19.01 -5.85 10.73
C VAL A 368 18.95 -5.16 12.10
N ALA A 369 20.11 -4.75 12.63
CA ALA A 369 20.18 -4.03 13.90
C ALA A 369 19.41 -2.70 13.83
N GLY A 370 18.53 -2.44 14.80
CA GLY A 370 17.67 -1.26 14.81
C GLY A 370 16.47 -1.33 13.85
N TRP A 371 16.25 -2.43 13.14
CA TRP A 371 15.04 -2.64 12.33
C TRP A 371 13.92 -3.27 13.19
N PRO A 372 12.66 -2.79 13.10
CA PRO A 372 11.56 -3.34 13.89
C PRO A 372 11.19 -4.76 13.48
N ARG A 373 11.01 -5.64 14.46
CA ARG A 373 10.54 -7.02 14.26
C ARG A 373 9.06 -7.11 14.64
N TYR A 374 8.26 -7.80 13.83
CA TYR A 374 6.81 -7.90 14.03
C TYR A 374 6.36 -9.35 14.20
N LYS A 375 5.25 -9.53 14.94
CA LYS A 375 4.42 -10.74 14.91
C LYS A 375 3.14 -10.45 14.15
N LEU A 376 2.98 -11.10 13.00
CA LEU A 376 1.82 -10.97 12.12
C LEU A 376 0.82 -12.10 12.36
N ARG A 377 -0.47 -11.79 12.32
CA ARG A 377 -1.56 -12.78 12.27
C ARG A 377 -2.07 -12.95 10.84
N ILE A 378 -2.31 -14.20 10.43
CA ILE A 378 -2.74 -14.55 9.06
C ILE A 378 -3.85 -15.60 9.07
N GLY A 379 -4.93 -15.30 8.34
CA GLY A 379 -6.08 -16.18 8.12
C GLY A 379 -7.04 -16.28 9.31
N PRO A 380 -8.16 -17.01 9.15
CA PRO A 380 -9.26 -17.04 10.11
C PRO A 380 -8.87 -17.63 11.47
N GLU A 381 -7.90 -18.55 11.51
CA GLU A 381 -7.38 -19.13 12.75
C GLU A 381 -6.33 -18.25 13.46
N GLY A 382 -6.01 -17.06 12.90
CA GLY A 382 -5.10 -16.10 13.55
C GLY A 382 -3.67 -16.60 13.73
N ARG A 383 -3.20 -17.51 12.87
CA ARG A 383 -1.87 -18.15 12.96
C ARG A 383 -0.77 -17.08 12.96
N GLU A 384 0.18 -17.21 13.88
CA GLU A 384 1.18 -16.18 14.19
C GLU A 384 2.53 -16.47 13.51
N PHE A 385 3.12 -15.44 12.89
CA PHE A 385 4.39 -15.48 12.17
C PHE A 385 5.31 -14.33 12.61
N LEU A 386 6.60 -14.60 12.83
CA LEU A 386 7.59 -13.58 13.21
C LEU A 386 8.39 -13.12 11.99
N VAL A 387 8.49 -11.80 11.76
CA VAL A 387 9.14 -11.20 10.59
C VAL A 387 10.12 -10.07 10.96
N GLY A 388 11.18 -9.92 10.16
CA GLY A 388 12.13 -8.80 10.21
C GLY A 388 11.96 -7.83 9.02
N LYS A 389 13.07 -7.29 8.49
CA LYS A 389 13.08 -6.48 7.25
C LYS A 389 12.54 -7.30 6.06
N PRO A 390 11.64 -6.74 5.22
CA PRO A 390 11.17 -7.44 4.03
C PRO A 390 12.32 -7.83 3.08
N ASP A 391 12.31 -9.07 2.57
CA ASP A 391 13.19 -9.53 1.48
C ASP A 391 12.74 -8.94 0.13
N PHE A 392 11.45 -8.58 0.02
CA PHE A 392 10.88 -7.85 -1.11
C PHE A 392 10.01 -6.68 -0.61
N PRO A 393 10.46 -5.42 -0.73
CA PRO A 393 9.62 -4.24 -0.58
C PRO A 393 9.14 -3.72 -1.95
N GLY A 394 7.83 -3.61 -2.14
CA GLY A 394 7.24 -2.96 -3.32
C GLY A 394 7.60 -1.47 -3.39
N SER A 395 7.91 -0.97 -4.58
CA SER A 395 8.42 0.39 -4.80
C SER A 395 7.37 1.50 -4.70
N SER A 396 6.11 1.20 -5.03
CA SER A 396 4.99 2.16 -5.08
C SER A 396 4.35 2.35 -3.69
N MET A 397 4.02 3.59 -3.34
CA MET A 397 3.17 3.87 -2.18
C MET A 397 1.75 3.34 -2.44
N PHE A 398 1.14 3.73 -3.56
CA PHE A 398 -0.24 3.40 -3.88
C PHE A 398 -0.40 1.98 -4.46
N GLY A 399 -1.64 1.48 -4.47
CA GLY A 399 -1.95 0.16 -4.98
C GLY A 399 -1.48 -0.95 -4.03
N ARG A 400 -0.80 -1.97 -4.59
CA ARG A 400 -0.66 -3.28 -3.92
C ARG A 400 0.27 -3.29 -2.71
N GLY A 401 1.15 -2.29 -2.57
CA GLY A 401 1.99 -2.09 -1.38
C GLY A 401 2.76 -3.33 -0.88
N THR A 402 3.12 -4.24 -1.79
CA THR A 402 3.44 -5.63 -1.44
C THR A 402 4.75 -5.75 -0.68
N ARG A 403 4.73 -6.48 0.44
CA ARG A 403 5.91 -6.80 1.25
C ARG A 403 6.04 -8.33 1.35
N GLY A 404 7.21 -8.85 1.03
CA GLY A 404 7.56 -10.26 1.10
C GLY A 404 8.60 -10.52 2.19
N TYR A 405 8.37 -11.52 3.03
CA TYR A 405 9.19 -11.84 4.19
C TYR A 405 9.55 -13.32 4.20
N VAL A 406 10.80 -13.63 4.56
CA VAL A 406 11.09 -14.93 5.18
C VAL A 406 10.67 -14.81 6.64
N ALA A 407 9.74 -15.65 7.06
CA ALA A 407 9.08 -15.57 8.36
C ALA A 407 9.31 -16.86 9.17
N LEU A 408 9.34 -16.74 10.50
CA LEU A 408 9.30 -17.89 11.39
C LEU A 408 7.86 -18.17 11.81
N ASP A 409 7.34 -19.33 11.43
CA ASP A 409 6.05 -19.82 11.90
C ASP A 409 6.13 -20.18 13.40
N VAL A 410 5.31 -19.52 14.23
CA VAL A 410 5.38 -19.67 15.70
C VAL A 410 4.97 -21.08 16.15
N LEU A 411 4.04 -21.72 15.43
CA LEU A 411 3.43 -23.01 15.77
C LEU A 411 4.35 -24.17 15.43
N THR A 412 4.93 -24.18 14.23
CA THR A 412 5.75 -25.29 13.71
C THR A 412 7.25 -25.10 13.92
N GLY A 413 7.71 -23.85 14.07
CA GLY A 413 9.13 -23.52 14.12
C GLY A 413 9.83 -23.59 12.76
N GLU A 414 9.08 -23.54 11.65
CA GLU A 414 9.61 -23.57 10.29
C GLU A 414 9.83 -22.16 9.72
N LEU A 415 10.80 -22.04 8.81
CA LEU A 415 10.99 -20.82 8.01
C LEU A 415 10.16 -20.92 6.74
N VAL A 416 9.27 -19.95 6.55
CA VAL A 416 8.22 -19.94 5.51
C VAL A 416 8.22 -18.61 4.77
N TRP A 417 7.50 -18.50 3.65
CA TRP A 417 7.32 -17.23 2.96
C TRP A 417 5.99 -16.58 3.34
N VAL A 418 6.03 -15.33 3.80
CA VAL A 418 4.85 -14.50 4.06
C VAL A 418 4.80 -13.36 3.05
N LYS A 419 3.65 -13.20 2.41
CA LYS A 419 3.33 -12.08 1.53
C LYS A 419 2.20 -11.26 2.16
N ASP A 420 2.47 -9.97 2.32
CA ASP A 420 1.58 -8.96 2.85
C ASP A 420 1.27 -7.96 1.73
N SER A 421 0.00 -7.75 1.38
CA SER A 421 -0.35 -6.96 0.20
C SER A 421 -1.77 -6.39 0.26
N TRP A 422 -2.00 -5.36 -0.52
CA TRP A 422 -3.32 -4.82 -0.76
C TRP A 422 -3.82 -5.35 -2.11
N ARG A 423 -5.02 -5.93 -2.14
CA ARG A 423 -5.63 -6.48 -3.34
C ARG A 423 -6.90 -5.69 -3.67
N PRO A 424 -7.20 -5.46 -4.96
CA PRO A 424 -8.58 -5.19 -5.36
C PRO A 424 -9.46 -6.37 -4.93
N PHE A 425 -10.69 -6.08 -4.53
CA PHE A 425 -11.72 -7.09 -4.31
C PHE A 425 -12.86 -6.79 -5.28
N TYR A 426 -13.23 -7.79 -6.07
CA TYR A 426 -14.30 -7.72 -7.06
C TYR A 426 -15.09 -9.02 -6.99
N VAL A 427 -16.37 -8.98 -7.36
CA VAL A 427 -17.20 -10.19 -7.50
C VAL A 427 -16.53 -11.13 -8.51
N GLY A 428 -16.40 -12.42 -8.14
CA GLY A 428 -15.74 -13.44 -8.96
C GLY A 428 -14.21 -13.42 -8.94
N VAL A 429 -13.57 -12.51 -8.18
CA VAL A 429 -12.11 -12.49 -8.00
C VAL A 429 -11.75 -12.96 -6.59
N GLU A 430 -11.49 -14.26 -6.49
CA GLU A 430 -11.13 -14.91 -5.23
C GLU A 430 -9.72 -14.51 -4.74
N PRO A 431 -9.41 -14.67 -3.45
CA PRO A 431 -8.07 -14.45 -2.94
C PRO A 431 -7.04 -15.43 -3.54
N GLU A 432 -5.79 -14.99 -3.68
CA GLU A 432 -4.68 -15.74 -4.28
C GLU A 432 -4.49 -17.15 -3.69
N GLY A 433 -4.63 -17.28 -2.37
CA GLY A 433 -4.53 -18.55 -1.66
C GLY A 433 -5.67 -19.53 -1.93
N GLU A 434 -6.82 -19.07 -2.43
CA GLU A 434 -7.91 -19.96 -2.83
C GLU A 434 -7.64 -20.57 -4.20
N TYR A 435 -7.19 -19.78 -5.18
CA TYR A 435 -6.69 -20.30 -6.45
C TYR A 435 -5.55 -21.33 -6.26
N LEU A 436 -4.61 -21.06 -5.35
CA LEU A 436 -3.53 -22.01 -5.03
C LEU A 436 -4.04 -23.31 -4.38
N ARG A 437 -5.08 -23.24 -3.54
CA ARG A 437 -5.73 -24.44 -2.96
C ARG A 437 -6.43 -25.27 -4.03
N VAL A 438 -7.23 -24.63 -4.89
CA VAL A 438 -7.91 -25.30 -6.02
C VAL A 438 -6.90 -26.01 -6.91
N MET A 439 -5.78 -25.35 -7.25
CA MET A 439 -4.69 -25.99 -8.00
C MET A 439 -4.08 -27.19 -7.26
N THR A 440 -3.87 -27.09 -5.95
CA THR A 440 -3.25 -28.19 -5.18
C THR A 440 -4.22 -29.37 -4.96
N ALA A 441 -5.53 -29.13 -5.02
CA ALA A 441 -6.56 -30.15 -4.78
C ALA A 441 -6.89 -31.00 -6.00
N ASP A 442 -6.58 -30.54 -7.21
CA ASP A 442 -6.82 -31.29 -8.46
C ASP A 442 -5.76 -32.41 -8.64
N PRO A 443 -6.16 -33.71 -8.64
CA PRO A 443 -5.23 -34.82 -8.83
C PRO A 443 -4.72 -34.97 -10.27
N GLU A 444 -5.38 -34.35 -11.26
CA GLU A 444 -4.87 -34.28 -12.65
C GLU A 444 -3.83 -33.16 -12.81
N ASN A 445 -3.74 -32.25 -11.85
CA ASN A 445 -2.83 -31.13 -11.90
C ASN A 445 -1.38 -31.54 -11.66
N ARG A 446 -0.58 -31.51 -12.73
CA ARG A 446 0.86 -31.85 -12.69
C ARG A 446 1.76 -30.67 -12.27
N LEU A 447 1.17 -29.56 -11.84
CA LEU A 447 1.89 -28.33 -11.52
C LEU A 447 2.48 -28.33 -10.12
N ILE A 448 3.68 -27.77 -10.02
CA ILE A 448 4.31 -27.47 -8.73
C ILE A 448 3.94 -26.04 -8.37
N VAL A 449 2.90 -25.88 -7.53
CA VAL A 449 2.44 -24.59 -7.00
C VAL A 449 2.85 -24.45 -5.51
N PRO A 450 2.99 -23.22 -4.97
CA PRO A 450 3.29 -23.02 -3.56
C PRO A 450 2.24 -23.62 -2.62
N THR A 451 2.69 -24.35 -1.60
CA THR A 451 1.84 -24.99 -0.59
C THR A 451 1.29 -23.93 0.37
N VAL A 452 -0.02 -23.69 0.31
CA VAL A 452 -0.71 -22.71 1.17
C VAL A 452 -0.76 -23.19 2.62
N ILE A 453 -0.11 -22.46 3.53
CA ILE A 453 -0.17 -22.71 4.98
C ILE A 453 -1.42 -22.07 5.59
N THR A 454 -1.65 -20.79 5.27
CA THR A 454 -2.83 -20.02 5.70
C THR A 454 -2.92 -18.74 4.88
N HIS A 455 -4.12 -18.22 4.69
CA HIS A 455 -4.34 -16.93 4.05
C HIS A 455 -5.67 -16.31 4.50
N GLY A 456 -5.84 -15.03 4.25
CA GLY A 456 -7.10 -14.33 4.44
C GLY A 456 -6.95 -12.81 4.35
N ASP A 457 -8.09 -12.15 4.22
CA ASP A 457 -8.17 -10.69 4.36
C ASP A 457 -7.91 -10.29 5.82
N VAL A 458 -7.19 -9.20 6.01
CA VAL A 458 -6.65 -8.78 7.31
C VAL A 458 -7.71 -7.94 8.02
N GLY A 459 -8.53 -8.58 8.85
CA GLY A 459 -9.47 -7.90 9.76
C GLY A 459 -10.49 -6.98 9.07
N GLY A 460 -10.85 -7.25 7.81
CA GLY A 460 -11.75 -6.40 7.02
C GLY A 460 -11.19 -5.02 6.66
N GLN A 461 -9.86 -4.83 6.75
CA GLN A 461 -9.23 -3.53 6.52
C GLN A 461 -9.28 -3.14 5.04
N CYS A 462 -10.16 -2.19 4.70
CA CYS A 462 -10.26 -1.58 3.39
C CYS A 462 -9.62 -0.18 3.36
N THR A 463 -9.27 0.29 2.16
CA THR A 463 -8.86 1.68 1.93
C THR A 463 -10.02 2.65 2.05
N PHE A 464 -9.77 3.79 2.67
CA PHE A 464 -10.78 4.77 3.07
C PHE A 464 -10.77 5.99 2.14
N ALA A 465 -9.60 6.42 1.64
CA ALA A 465 -9.56 7.52 0.67
C ALA A 465 -10.41 7.21 -0.59
N SER A 466 -10.50 5.94 -0.98
CA SER A 466 -11.38 5.48 -2.06
C SER A 466 -12.88 5.68 -1.81
N THR A 467 -13.37 5.62 -0.56
CA THR A 467 -14.81 5.77 -0.28
C THR A 467 -15.28 7.22 -0.42
N PHE A 468 -14.39 8.20 -0.22
CA PHE A 468 -14.64 9.63 -0.47
C PHE A 468 -14.67 10.00 -1.97
N THR A 469 -14.36 9.06 -2.86
CA THR A 469 -14.34 9.28 -4.32
C THR A 469 -15.31 8.39 -5.09
N ALA A 470 -16.15 7.63 -4.38
CA ALA A 470 -17.31 7.01 -5.00
C ALA A 470 -18.24 8.12 -5.52
N PRO A 471 -18.84 7.98 -6.72
CA PRO A 471 -19.96 8.83 -7.10
C PRO A 471 -21.03 8.73 -6.00
N GLY A 472 -21.65 9.85 -5.63
CA GLY A 472 -22.83 9.81 -4.79
C GLY A 472 -23.90 8.92 -5.43
N GLU A 473 -24.61 8.17 -4.61
CA GLU A 473 -25.94 7.70 -4.98
C GLU A 473 -26.78 8.96 -5.18
N ASP A 474 -27.28 9.21 -6.39
CA ASP A 474 -28.05 10.41 -6.69
C ASP A 474 -29.34 10.41 -5.84
N GLU A 475 -29.50 11.41 -4.96
CA GLU A 475 -30.75 11.68 -4.24
C GLU A 475 -31.82 12.20 -5.24
N ASP A 476 -32.45 11.31 -6.00
CA ASP A 476 -33.54 11.66 -6.92
C ASP A 476 -34.55 10.51 -7.15
N ASP A 477 -35.17 10.03 -6.06
CA ASP A 477 -36.43 9.27 -6.10
C ASP A 477 -37.57 10.13 -5.50
N ALA A 478 -37.84 11.28 -6.14
CA ALA A 478 -39.03 12.07 -5.87
C ALA A 478 -40.26 11.43 -6.53
N GLU A 479 -41.29 11.15 -5.73
CA GLU A 479 -42.52 10.45 -6.13
C GLU A 479 -43.18 11.02 -7.40
N SER A 480 -43.44 10.18 -8.39
CA SER A 480 -44.50 10.42 -9.38
C SER A 480 -45.25 9.13 -9.73
N GLU A 481 -46.47 9.02 -9.19
CA GLU A 481 -47.43 7.95 -9.50
C GLU A 481 -47.86 7.98 -10.99
N PRO A 482 -48.26 6.83 -11.58
CA PRO A 482 -48.43 6.69 -13.01
C PRO A 482 -49.81 7.14 -13.51
N ALA A 483 -49.87 7.74 -14.70
CA ALA A 483 -51.13 8.05 -15.38
C ALA A 483 -51.08 7.81 -16.90
N GLY A 484 -52.03 6.99 -17.38
CA GLY A 484 -52.67 7.17 -18.69
C GLY A 484 -51.96 6.58 -19.91
N ILE A 485 -52.45 5.43 -20.38
CA ILE A 485 -52.32 4.99 -21.78
C ILE A 485 -53.36 5.78 -22.61
N GLU A 486 -52.99 6.30 -23.78
CA GLU A 486 -53.90 6.31 -24.94
C GLU A 486 -53.15 6.42 -26.28
N GLU A 487 -53.81 5.95 -27.35
CA GLU A 487 -53.21 5.64 -28.66
C GLU A 487 -53.22 6.82 -29.64
N THR A 488 -52.38 6.79 -30.69
CA THR A 488 -52.80 6.89 -32.10
C THR A 488 -51.62 6.78 -33.07
N GLY A 489 -51.84 6.20 -34.26
CA GLY A 489 -50.82 5.98 -35.30
C GLY A 489 -50.91 6.96 -36.50
N PRO A 490 -50.68 6.51 -37.75
CA PRO A 490 -49.37 6.71 -38.40
C PRO A 490 -49.44 7.32 -39.82
N ALA A 491 -48.31 7.76 -40.40
CA ALA A 491 -48.20 8.05 -41.85
C ALA A 491 -46.79 7.93 -42.48
N HIS A 492 -46.79 7.27 -43.65
CA HIS A 492 -45.78 6.90 -44.66
C HIS A 492 -44.78 7.91 -45.28
N SER A 493 -43.85 7.32 -46.07
CA SER A 493 -43.22 7.77 -47.36
C SER A 493 -41.81 8.40 -47.27
N ASP A 494 -40.86 8.21 -48.21
CA ASP A 494 -40.69 7.21 -49.31
C ASP A 494 -39.18 7.06 -49.67
N SER A 495 -38.82 6.16 -50.61
CA SER A 495 -37.41 5.85 -51.05
C SER A 495 -36.93 6.74 -52.24
N PRO A 496 -35.88 6.46 -53.08
CA PRO A 496 -34.70 5.56 -53.01
C PRO A 496 -33.32 6.10 -53.57
N VAL A 497 -32.21 5.41 -53.21
CA VAL A 497 -31.03 4.89 -54.00
C VAL A 497 -30.43 5.63 -55.24
N ASP A 498 -29.08 5.85 -55.28
CA ASP A 498 -28.14 5.29 -56.31
C ASP A 498 -26.60 5.60 -56.08
N PRO A 499 -25.64 4.80 -56.64
CA PRO A 499 -24.15 4.95 -56.55
C PRO A 499 -23.52 5.45 -57.90
N PRO A 500 -22.29 5.10 -58.43
CA PRO A 500 -21.06 4.39 -57.94
C PRO A 500 -19.67 4.98 -58.39
N GLN A 501 -18.58 4.17 -58.31
CA GLN A 501 -17.27 4.20 -59.06
C GLN A 501 -16.19 5.26 -58.67
N THR A 502 -14.95 4.96 -58.22
CA THR A 502 -13.79 4.12 -58.64
C THR A 502 -12.79 4.74 -59.66
N ALA A 503 -11.57 5.08 -59.19
CA ALA A 503 -10.30 5.07 -59.94
C ALA A 503 -9.10 5.15 -58.95
N GLY A 504 -7.87 4.81 -59.35
CA GLY A 504 -6.67 4.96 -58.51
C GLY A 504 -5.37 4.99 -59.32
N VAL A 505 -4.18 5.08 -58.67
CA VAL A 505 -2.83 4.59 -59.09
C VAL A 505 -1.65 5.24 -58.31
N LYS A 506 -0.80 4.37 -57.70
CA LYS A 506 0.67 4.42 -57.40
C LYS A 506 1.43 5.73 -56.98
N ARG A 507 2.05 5.68 -55.78
CA ARG A 507 3.52 5.84 -55.42
C ARG A 507 4.35 6.96 -56.10
N ARG A 508 5.23 7.76 -55.43
CA ARG A 508 6.28 7.43 -54.42
C ARG A 508 6.96 8.73 -53.85
N TYR A 509 7.60 8.62 -52.68
CA TYR A 509 8.79 9.37 -52.13
C TYR A 509 8.68 10.71 -51.33
N GLU A 510 9.08 10.58 -50.05
CA GLU A 510 9.99 11.39 -49.19
C GLU A 510 9.62 12.72 -48.47
N GLU A 511 9.80 12.62 -47.13
CA GLU A 511 10.29 13.55 -46.09
C GLU A 511 9.49 14.76 -45.53
N ASP A 512 9.46 14.76 -44.19
CA ASP A 512 9.42 15.85 -43.19
C ASP A 512 8.26 16.87 -43.11
N ALA A 513 7.23 16.52 -42.32
CA ALA A 513 6.55 17.42 -41.39
C ALA A 513 5.87 16.64 -40.23
N PRO A 514 5.72 17.20 -39.01
CA PRO A 514 4.93 16.56 -37.96
C PRO A 514 3.45 16.57 -38.34
N MET A 515 2.78 15.41 -38.32
CA MET A 515 1.34 15.32 -38.58
C MET A 515 0.54 15.95 -37.44
N GLU A 516 -0.26 16.97 -37.77
CA GLU A 516 -1.40 17.38 -36.97
C GLU A 516 -2.40 16.21 -36.86
N ALA A 517 -2.98 16.01 -35.67
CA ALA A 517 -3.99 14.97 -35.47
C ALA A 517 -5.31 15.39 -36.17
N PRO A 518 -6.00 14.49 -36.88
CA PRO A 518 -7.21 14.84 -37.61
C PRO A 518 -8.37 15.14 -36.65
N ASP A 519 -9.18 16.12 -37.05
CA ASP A 519 -10.37 16.58 -36.35
C ASP A 519 -11.38 15.43 -36.17
N ALA A 520 -11.72 15.12 -34.92
CA ALA A 520 -12.62 14.03 -34.56
C ALA A 520 -14.02 14.60 -34.30
N THR A 521 -14.86 14.54 -35.34
CA THR A 521 -16.27 14.95 -35.32
C THR A 521 -17.04 14.45 -34.11
N GLU A 522 -17.96 15.31 -33.65
CA GLU A 522 -18.77 15.18 -32.44
C GLU A 522 -19.36 13.77 -32.20
N GLY A 523 -18.87 13.13 -31.16
CA GLY A 523 -19.52 12.01 -30.49
C GLY A 523 -19.41 12.21 -28.98
N SER A 524 -20.53 12.49 -28.31
CA SER A 524 -20.59 12.84 -26.88
C SER A 524 -20.09 11.71 -25.97
N SER A 525 -18.77 11.65 -25.76
CA SER A 525 -18.15 10.79 -24.75
C SER A 525 -18.15 11.50 -23.40
N ILE A 526 -19.08 11.13 -22.53
CA ILE A 526 -19.12 11.59 -21.14
C ILE A 526 -17.84 11.12 -20.44
N THR A 527 -16.91 12.03 -20.19
CA THR A 527 -15.64 11.75 -19.51
C THR A 527 -15.85 11.58 -18.00
N THR A 528 -16.40 10.44 -17.58
CA THR A 528 -16.49 10.11 -16.15
C THR A 528 -15.10 9.93 -15.55
N LYS A 529 -14.78 10.68 -14.48
CA LYS A 529 -13.53 10.53 -13.70
C LYS A 529 -13.36 9.06 -13.26
N PRO A 530 -12.21 8.41 -13.50
CA PRO A 530 -11.95 7.08 -12.94
C PRO A 530 -11.66 7.23 -11.44
N GLY A 531 -12.60 6.78 -10.60
CA GLY A 531 -12.48 6.81 -9.14
C GLY A 531 -11.27 6.04 -8.60
N LEU A 532 -10.90 6.28 -7.35
CA LEU A 532 -9.80 5.56 -6.70
C LEU A 532 -10.17 4.07 -6.56
N ARG A 533 -9.17 3.19 -6.62
CA ARG A 533 -9.43 1.74 -6.51
C ARG A 533 -9.68 1.39 -5.04
N HIS A 534 -10.81 0.79 -4.74
CA HIS A 534 -11.04 0.13 -3.45
C HIS A 534 -10.10 -1.08 -3.32
N LEU A 535 -9.37 -1.14 -2.20
CA LEU A 535 -8.42 -2.21 -1.90
C LEU A 535 -8.71 -2.77 -0.51
N ILE A 536 -8.59 -4.08 -0.37
CA ILE A 536 -8.61 -4.79 0.91
C ILE A 536 -7.21 -5.32 1.23
N HIS A 537 -6.83 -5.26 2.50
CA HIS A 537 -5.56 -5.76 3.01
C HIS A 537 -5.62 -7.30 3.09
N TYR A 538 -4.61 -7.99 2.57
CA TYR A 538 -4.59 -9.44 2.41
C TYR A 538 -3.21 -10.04 2.72
N ARG A 539 -3.20 -11.16 3.44
CA ARG A 539 -2.00 -11.93 3.76
C ARG A 539 -2.10 -13.38 3.35
N ILE A 540 -0.98 -13.92 2.92
CA ILE A 540 -0.78 -15.35 2.66
C ILE A 540 0.58 -15.82 3.17
N ALA A 541 0.60 -16.98 3.81
CA ALA A 541 1.80 -17.74 4.13
C ALA A 541 1.85 -19.00 3.27
N VAL A 542 2.99 -19.26 2.63
CA VAL A 542 3.27 -20.49 1.87
C VAL A 542 4.55 -21.14 2.40
N ALA A 543 4.66 -22.46 2.28
CA ALA A 543 5.78 -23.20 2.85
C ALA A 543 7.12 -22.91 2.15
N GLU A 544 7.10 -22.72 0.84
CA GLU A 544 8.29 -22.61 0.01
C GLU A 544 8.83 -21.16 -0.01
N VAL A 545 10.09 -20.99 0.37
CA VAL A 545 10.82 -19.72 0.21
C VAL A 545 11.66 -19.81 -1.06
N CYS A 546 11.29 -19.04 -2.08
CA CYS A 546 11.95 -19.09 -3.39
C CYS A 546 13.33 -18.40 -3.43
N LEU A 547 14.20 -18.95 -4.28
CA LEU A 547 15.37 -18.25 -4.81
C LEU A 547 14.92 -17.15 -5.80
N LYS A 548 15.71 -16.08 -5.89
CA LYS A 548 15.53 -15.08 -6.95
C LYS A 548 15.94 -15.66 -8.30
N LEU A 549 15.32 -15.19 -9.39
CA LEU A 549 15.58 -15.65 -10.76
C LEU A 549 17.07 -15.51 -11.16
N GLU A 550 17.70 -14.42 -10.75
CA GLU A 550 19.13 -14.11 -10.94
C GLU A 550 20.09 -15.09 -10.25
N ASN A 551 19.61 -15.84 -9.24
CA ASN A 551 20.41 -16.78 -8.46
C ASN A 551 20.28 -18.25 -8.92
N PHE A 552 19.57 -18.51 -10.02
CA PHE A 552 19.51 -19.86 -10.60
C PHE A 552 20.85 -20.25 -11.21
N GLN A 553 21.50 -21.25 -10.63
CA GLN A 553 22.83 -21.70 -11.05
C GLN A 553 22.82 -22.46 -12.40
N TYR A 554 21.65 -22.94 -12.87
CA TYR A 554 21.54 -23.76 -14.09
C TYR A 554 20.33 -23.40 -14.95
N GLY A 555 20.56 -23.03 -16.21
CA GLY A 555 19.51 -22.69 -17.17
C GLY A 555 18.49 -23.81 -17.42
N ALA A 556 18.90 -25.08 -17.31
CA ALA A 556 17.99 -26.23 -17.46
C ALA A 556 17.00 -26.43 -16.29
N GLN A 557 17.22 -25.78 -15.14
CA GLN A 557 16.23 -25.69 -14.06
C GLN A 557 15.24 -24.55 -14.35
N LEU A 558 15.76 -23.40 -14.78
CA LEU A 558 14.96 -22.24 -15.18
C LEU A 558 14.01 -22.57 -16.33
N LEU A 559 14.49 -23.24 -17.39
CA LEU A 559 13.66 -23.65 -18.53
C LEU A 559 12.51 -24.57 -18.12
N ARG A 560 12.76 -25.55 -17.23
CA ARG A 560 11.71 -26.43 -16.69
C ARG A 560 10.69 -25.69 -15.82
N LEU A 561 11.13 -24.71 -15.02
CA LEU A 561 10.20 -23.85 -14.28
C LEU A 561 9.36 -22.98 -15.21
N ILE A 562 9.94 -22.44 -16.30
CA ILE A 562 9.20 -21.69 -17.32
C ILE A 562 8.21 -22.61 -18.05
N GLU A 563 8.61 -23.82 -18.42
CA GLU A 563 7.74 -24.85 -19.02
C GLU A 563 6.55 -25.17 -18.10
N HIS A 564 6.80 -25.40 -16.81
CA HIS A 564 5.74 -25.60 -15.81
C HIS A 564 4.81 -24.36 -15.70
N CYS A 565 5.35 -23.15 -15.73
CA CYS A 565 4.57 -21.90 -15.71
C CYS A 565 3.79 -21.61 -17.01
N ILE A 566 4.21 -22.13 -18.15
CA ILE A 566 3.46 -22.04 -19.42
C ILE A 566 2.32 -23.07 -19.38
N THR A 567 2.65 -24.30 -18.98
CA THR A 567 1.69 -25.40 -18.81
C THR A 567 0.61 -25.05 -17.79
N SER A 568 0.95 -24.32 -16.73
CA SER A 568 -0.05 -23.86 -15.75
C SER A 568 -1.06 -22.92 -16.36
N LYS A 569 -0.58 -21.95 -17.16
CA LYS A 569 -1.43 -20.95 -17.78
C LYS A 569 -2.38 -21.55 -18.82
N SER A 570 -1.95 -22.59 -19.55
CA SER A 570 -2.81 -23.32 -20.48
C SER A 570 -3.85 -24.21 -19.80
N ASN A 571 -3.53 -24.79 -18.64
CA ASN A 571 -4.52 -25.56 -17.87
C ASN A 571 -5.54 -24.62 -17.18
N LEU A 572 -5.10 -23.46 -16.69
CA LEU A 572 -5.95 -22.43 -16.10
C LEU A 572 -7.03 -21.91 -17.06
N SER A 573 -6.75 -21.81 -18.36
CA SER A 573 -7.76 -21.45 -19.38
C SER A 573 -8.80 -22.55 -19.67
N THR A 574 -8.69 -23.70 -19.01
CA THR A 574 -9.68 -24.78 -19.03
C THR A 574 -10.51 -24.81 -17.74
N PHE A 575 -10.06 -24.11 -16.69
CA PHE A 575 -10.74 -23.98 -15.39
C PHE A 575 -11.55 -22.67 -15.23
N LEU A 576 -11.35 -21.70 -16.13
CA LEU A 576 -12.03 -20.40 -16.21
C LEU A 576 -12.87 -20.30 -17.48
#